data_AF-A0A9P8DR54-F1
#
_entry.id   AF-A0A9P8DR54-F1
#
_cell.length_a   1.000
_cell.length_b   1.000
_cell.length_c   1.000
_cell.angle_alpha   90.00
_cell.angle_beta   90.00
_cell.angle_gamma   90.00
#
_symmetry.space_group_name_H-M   'P 1'
#
loop_
_entity.id
_entity.type
_entity.pdbx_description
1 polymer ?
#
loop_
_entity_poly.entity_id
_entity_poly.type
_entity_poly.pdbx_seq_one_letter_code
_entity_poly.pdbx_strand_id
1 'polypeptide(L)'
;MWKRVDFVGMAVSLAASILIIFALEQGGVAYSWSSGAIVSTFVLSGVLWIAFVFWQRLLSKSHGVREPMFPWSLVHNRFVMGLLLNGFFTGFPFMAALINIPQRFQTVNMTSAINAGIRTLPLLLLSPLATAINGILVSKLGVPPLYTLFLGGSLQTIGVGLYSSLKSSVSIASAQYGYEAIMGFGFGFNLSTILMMVPLVVTEKDLGMNPQFACQTINAFQLT
;
A
#
# COMPACT_ATOMS: atom_id res chain seq x y z
N MET A 1 -1.47 -17.63 25.37
CA MET A 1 -1.57 -16.97 24.05
C MET A 1 -2.26 -15.60 24.17
N TRP A 2 -3.53 -15.52 24.59
CA TRP A 2 -4.33 -14.28 24.67
C TRP A 2 -3.77 -13.11 25.53
N LYS A 3 -3.00 -13.41 26.59
CA LYS A 3 -2.42 -12.36 27.46
C LYS A 3 -1.31 -11.51 26.80
N ARG A 4 -0.78 -11.94 25.65
CA ARG A 4 0.29 -11.24 24.92
C ARG A 4 -0.23 -10.23 23.89
N VAL A 5 -1.51 -10.29 23.53
CA VAL A 5 -2.09 -9.47 22.46
C VAL A 5 -2.48 -8.09 22.97
N ASP A 6 -2.04 -7.03 22.28
CA ASP A 6 -2.41 -5.63 22.56
C ASP A 6 -3.77 -5.25 21.96
N PHE A 7 -4.85 -5.72 22.59
CA PHE A 7 -6.23 -5.39 22.19
C PHE A 7 -6.55 -3.89 22.25
N VAL A 8 -5.89 -3.15 23.17
CA VAL A 8 -6.12 -1.71 23.33
C VAL A 8 -5.52 -0.96 22.15
N GLY A 9 -4.27 -1.27 21.79
CA GLY A 9 -3.63 -0.70 20.60
C GLY A 9 -4.40 -1.01 19.32
N MET A 10 -4.88 -2.25 19.16
CA MET A 10 -5.74 -2.65 18.03
C MET A 10 -7.03 -1.83 17.97
N ALA A 11 -7.77 -1.70 19.09
CA ALA A 11 -9.03 -0.96 19.10
C ALA A 11 -8.83 0.54 18.82
N VAL A 12 -7.81 1.16 19.41
CA VAL A 12 -7.52 2.59 19.23
C VAL A 12 -7.09 2.89 17.79
N SER A 13 -6.18 2.08 17.21
CA SER A 13 -5.75 2.25 15.82
C SER A 13 -6.87 2.03 14.82
N LEU A 14 -7.73 1.03 15.06
CA LEU A 14 -8.91 0.78 14.24
C LEU A 14 -9.90 1.94 14.30
N ALA A 15 -10.22 2.42 15.51
CA ALA A 15 -11.11 3.57 15.69
C ALA A 15 -10.55 4.83 15.01
N ALA A 16 -9.26 5.12 15.17
CA ALA A 16 -8.60 6.25 14.54
C ALA A 16 -8.67 6.17 13.00
N SER A 17 -8.46 4.98 12.43
CA SER A 17 -8.53 4.72 10.99
C SER A 17 -9.96 4.87 10.44
N ILE A 18 -10.97 4.37 11.14
CA ILE A 18 -12.37 4.50 10.72
C ILE A 18 -12.78 5.98 10.68
N LEU A 19 -12.40 6.77 11.69
CA LEU A 19 -12.75 8.18 11.77
C LEU A 19 -12.11 9.00 10.66
N ILE A 20 -10.82 8.78 10.35
CA ILE A 20 -10.16 9.52 9.26
C ILE A 20 -10.74 9.15 7.90
N ILE A 21 -11.03 7.86 7.66
CA ILE A 21 -11.66 7.40 6.41
C ILE A 21 -13.05 8.01 6.27
N PHE A 22 -13.87 7.98 7.33
CA PHE A 22 -15.21 8.58 7.32
C PHE A 22 -15.16 10.08 6.97
N ALA A 23 -14.24 10.82 7.56
CA ALA A 23 -14.09 12.25 7.30
C ALA A 23 -13.68 12.53 5.84
N LEU A 24 -12.81 11.71 5.26
CA LEU A 24 -12.35 11.84 3.87
C LEU A 24 -13.43 11.42 2.86
N GLU A 25 -14.18 10.35 3.14
CA GLU A 25 -15.23 9.82 2.25
C GLU A 25 -16.47 10.72 2.22
N GLN A 26 -16.90 11.22 3.38
CA GLN A 26 -18.11 12.04 3.47
C GLN A 26 -17.84 13.54 3.26
N GLY A 27 -16.56 13.93 3.28
CA GLY A 27 -16.09 15.29 3.04
C GLY A 27 -16.36 15.76 1.62
N GLY A 28 -17.13 16.83 1.49
CA GLY A 28 -17.51 17.42 0.21
C GLY A 28 -18.57 16.63 -0.57
N VAL A 29 -19.04 15.49 -0.03
CA VAL A 29 -20.12 14.69 -0.62
C VAL A 29 -21.42 14.86 0.18
N ALA A 30 -21.45 14.38 1.43
CA ALA A 30 -22.63 14.49 2.29
C ALA A 30 -22.54 15.66 3.28
N TYR A 31 -21.33 16.01 3.72
CA TYR A 31 -21.09 17.14 4.62
C TYR A 31 -20.06 18.09 4.02
N SER A 32 -20.26 19.40 4.20
CA SER A 32 -19.23 20.40 3.86
C SER A 32 -17.95 20.13 4.66
N TRP A 33 -16.78 20.33 4.04
CA TRP A 33 -15.47 20.25 4.70
C TRP A 33 -15.37 21.12 5.97
N SER A 34 -16.10 22.24 6.00
CA SER A 34 -16.17 23.15 7.16
C SER A 34 -17.19 22.72 8.24
N SER A 35 -17.93 21.63 8.02
CA SER A 35 -18.90 21.12 8.99
C SER A 35 -18.21 20.71 10.28
N GLY A 36 -18.81 21.07 11.43
CA GLY A 36 -18.33 20.66 12.74
C GLY A 36 -18.22 19.14 12.89
N ALA A 37 -19.03 18.36 12.16
CA ALA A 37 -18.92 16.90 12.14
C ALA A 37 -17.59 16.44 11.51
N ILE A 38 -17.19 17.00 10.37
CA ILE A 38 -15.94 16.62 9.69
C ILE A 38 -14.73 17.05 10.49
N VAL A 39 -14.70 18.32 10.92
CA VAL A 39 -13.59 18.87 11.69
C VAL A 39 -13.42 18.12 13.00
N SER A 40 -14.51 17.82 13.71
CA SER A 40 -14.44 17.06 14.96
C SER A 40 -13.94 15.63 14.74
N THR A 41 -14.34 14.98 13.64
CA THR A 41 -13.88 13.63 13.29
C THR A 41 -12.38 13.62 12.96
N PHE A 42 -11.87 14.61 12.22
CA PHE A 42 -10.43 14.75 11.96
C PHE A 42 -9.63 14.99 13.24
N VAL A 43 -10.08 15.92 14.09
CA VAL A 43 -9.41 16.21 15.36
C VAL A 43 -9.42 14.97 16.26
N LEU A 44 -10.55 14.27 16.37
CA LEU A 44 -10.66 13.06 17.18
C LEU A 44 -9.76 11.94 16.66
N SER A 45 -9.70 11.73 15.34
CA SER A 45 -8.77 10.77 14.73
C SER A 45 -7.31 11.14 15.05
N GLY A 46 -6.93 12.41 14.90
CA GLY A 46 -5.59 12.90 15.24
C GLY A 46 -5.23 12.65 16.70
N VAL A 47 -6.15 12.93 17.63
CA VAL A 47 -5.97 12.65 19.06
C VAL A 47 -5.80 11.15 19.31
N LEU A 48 -6.59 10.29 18.67
CA LEU A 48 -6.47 8.84 18.83
C LEU A 48 -5.17 8.29 18.22
N TRP A 49 -4.69 8.82 17.11
CA TRP A 49 -3.38 8.48 16.55
C TRP A 49 -2.23 8.87 17.49
N ILE A 50 -2.30 10.07 18.06
CA ILE A 50 -1.33 10.51 19.08
C ILE A 50 -1.40 9.59 20.29
N ALA A 51 -2.59 9.28 20.80
CA ALA A 51 -2.81 8.37 21.91
C ALA A 51 -2.26 6.96 21.62
N PHE A 52 -2.46 6.46 20.40
CA PHE A 52 -1.89 5.18 19.94
C PHE A 52 -0.36 5.19 19.97
N VAL A 53 0.29 6.24 19.45
CA VAL A 53 1.75 6.35 19.48
C VAL A 53 2.28 6.41 20.92
N PHE A 54 1.63 7.18 21.80
CA PHE A 54 1.98 7.22 23.22
C PHE A 54 1.80 5.85 23.90
N TRP A 55 0.70 5.15 23.61
CA TRP A 55 0.42 3.81 24.13
C TRP A 55 1.47 2.79 23.69
N GLN A 56 1.82 2.76 22.39
CA GLN A 56 2.88 1.90 21.86
C GLN A 56 4.25 2.24 22.49
N ARG A 57 4.56 3.52 22.69
CA ARG A 57 5.83 3.93 23.32
C ARG A 57 5.90 3.54 24.80
N LEU A 58 4.79 3.62 25.52
CA LEU A 58 4.71 3.21 26.92
C LEU A 58 4.86 1.69 27.06
N LEU A 59 4.16 0.94 26.20
CA LEU A 59 4.28 -0.52 26.10
C LEU A 59 5.71 -0.96 25.74
N SER A 60 6.40 -0.22 24.87
CA SER A 60 7.78 -0.54 24.51
C SER A 60 8.78 -0.31 25.65
N LYS A 61 8.51 0.61 26.59
CA LYS A 61 9.37 0.89 27.74
C LYS A 61 9.10 -0.03 28.93
N SER A 62 7.83 -0.41 29.10
CA SER A 62 7.45 -1.38 30.10
C SER A 62 7.83 -2.75 29.54
N HIS A 63 8.82 -3.45 30.12
CA HIS A 63 9.17 -4.85 29.77
C HIS A 63 8.04 -5.85 30.10
N GLY A 64 6.78 -5.47 29.87
CA GLY A 64 5.59 -6.22 30.20
C GLY A 64 5.32 -7.35 29.20
N VAL A 65 4.51 -8.30 29.65
CA VAL A 65 4.13 -9.55 28.97
C VAL A 65 3.34 -9.34 27.65
N ARG A 66 3.06 -8.09 27.25
CA ARG A 66 2.28 -7.76 26.04
C ARG A 66 3.22 -7.43 24.89
N GLU A 67 3.08 -8.16 23.80
CA GLU A 67 3.83 -7.93 22.57
C GLU A 67 3.19 -6.73 21.86
N PRO A 68 3.95 -5.62 21.65
CA PRO A 68 3.41 -4.43 21.01
C PRO A 68 2.99 -4.74 19.57
N MET A 69 1.85 -4.18 19.15
CA MET A 69 1.32 -4.38 17.80
C MET A 69 2.27 -3.80 16.74
N PHE A 70 3.04 -2.77 17.10
CA PHE A 70 4.08 -2.19 16.26
C PHE A 70 5.38 -2.07 17.07
N PRO A 71 6.28 -3.06 16.98
CA PRO A 71 7.56 -3.03 17.69
C PRO A 71 8.35 -1.77 17.39
N TRP A 72 8.79 -1.07 18.44
CA TRP A 72 9.53 0.19 18.29
C TRP A 72 10.88 0.01 17.57
N SER A 73 11.43 -1.21 17.59
CA SER A 73 12.60 -1.63 16.79
C SER A 73 12.39 -1.42 15.29
N LEU A 74 11.19 -1.73 14.78
CA LEU A 74 10.84 -1.58 13.37
C LEU A 74 10.75 -0.10 12.96
N VAL A 75 10.27 0.77 13.86
CA VAL A 75 10.21 2.23 13.63
C VAL A 75 11.62 2.82 13.44
N HIS A 76 12.61 2.33 14.19
CA HIS A 76 14.00 2.82 14.11
C HIS A 76 14.76 2.27 12.89
N ASN A 77 14.30 1.16 12.31
CA ASN A 77 14.92 0.62 11.11
C ASN A 77 14.48 1.43 9.89
N ARG A 78 15.40 2.28 9.40
CA ARG A 78 15.24 3.12 8.20
C ARG A 78 14.69 2.35 7.00
N PHE A 79 15.09 1.10 6.88
CA PHE A 79 14.71 0.23 5.77
C PHE A 79 13.25 -0.24 5.86
N VAL A 80 12.80 -0.67 7.05
CA VAL A 80 11.38 -1.00 7.30
C VAL A 80 10.52 0.22 7.09
N MET A 81 10.91 1.36 7.65
CA MET A 81 10.16 2.60 7.51
C MET A 81 10.04 3.03 6.04
N GLY A 82 11.13 2.90 5.27
CA GLY A 82 11.11 3.16 3.82
C GLY A 82 10.14 2.24 3.08
N LEU A 83 10.10 0.95 3.42
CA LEU A 83 9.18 -0.01 2.82
C LEU A 83 7.71 0.30 3.16
N LEU A 84 7.42 0.64 4.42
CA LEU A 84 6.08 1.00 4.87
C LEU A 84 5.59 2.30 4.22
N LEU A 85 6.46 3.31 4.12
CA LEU A 85 6.16 4.55 3.42
C LEU A 85 5.92 4.30 1.93
N ASN A 86 6.75 3.48 1.28
CA ASN A 86 6.54 3.10 -0.11
C ASN A 86 5.18 2.41 -0.30
N GLY A 87 4.84 1.42 0.53
CA GLY A 87 3.54 0.75 0.46
C GLY A 87 2.35 1.70 0.66
N PHE A 88 2.46 2.63 1.61
CA PHE A 88 1.47 3.67 1.82
C PHE A 88 1.28 4.55 0.57
N PHE A 89 2.37 5.04 -0.03
CA PHE A 89 2.31 5.92 -1.21
C PHE A 89 1.98 5.18 -2.51
N THR A 90 2.26 3.88 -2.61
CA THR A 90 1.91 3.07 -3.79
C THR A 90 0.40 2.82 -3.88
N GLY A 91 -0.31 2.72 -2.75
CA GLY A 91 -1.74 2.42 -2.71
C GLY A 91 -2.65 3.51 -3.30
N PHE A 92 -2.37 4.78 -2.99
CA PHE A 92 -3.15 5.92 -3.49
C PHE A 92 -3.25 6.00 -5.03
N PRO A 93 -2.14 6.06 -5.79
CA PRO A 93 -2.19 6.13 -7.24
C PRO A 93 -2.78 4.86 -7.86
N PHE A 94 -2.63 3.69 -7.21
CA PHE A 94 -3.22 2.45 -7.70
C PHE A 94 -4.75 2.50 -7.66
N MET A 95 -5.33 2.87 -6.52
CA MET A 95 -6.78 3.03 -6.39
C MET A 95 -7.31 4.16 -7.27
N ALA A 96 -6.58 5.29 -7.34
CA ALA A 96 -6.94 6.39 -8.21
C ALA A 96 -6.97 5.96 -9.69
N ALA A 97 -5.98 5.21 -10.17
CA ALA A 97 -5.95 4.71 -11.55
C ALA A 97 -7.10 3.71 -11.81
N LEU A 98 -7.34 2.78 -10.88
CA LEU A 98 -8.40 1.78 -11.01
C LEU A 98 -9.79 2.38 -11.16
N ILE A 99 -10.04 3.54 -10.54
CA ILE A 99 -11.35 4.21 -10.59
C ILE A 99 -11.40 5.24 -11.74
N ASN A 100 -10.40 6.13 -11.81
CA ASN A 100 -10.45 7.27 -12.74
C ASN A 100 -10.31 6.85 -14.20
N ILE A 101 -9.53 5.81 -14.52
CA ILE A 101 -9.35 5.36 -15.91
C ILE A 101 -10.66 4.85 -16.53
N PRO A 102 -11.36 3.86 -15.93
CA PRO A 102 -12.64 3.41 -16.48
C PRO A 102 -13.72 4.48 -16.39
N GLN A 103 -13.70 5.34 -15.37
CA GLN A 103 -14.63 6.46 -15.26
C GLN A 103 -14.40 7.48 -16.38
N ARG A 104 -13.16 7.80 -16.74
CA ARG A 104 -12.83 8.67 -17.87
C ARG A 104 -13.32 8.10 -19.19
N PHE A 105 -13.13 6.79 -19.41
CA PHE A 105 -13.65 6.15 -20.63
C PHE A 105 -15.17 6.21 -20.74
N GLN A 106 -15.89 6.13 -19.63
CA GLN A 106 -17.34 6.22 -19.60
C GLN A 106 -17.85 7.66 -19.77
N THR A 107 -17.23 8.61 -19.06
CA THR A 107 -17.73 9.99 -18.97
C THR A 107 -17.20 10.91 -20.06
N VAL A 108 -15.93 10.78 -20.47
CA VAL A 108 -15.28 11.65 -21.46
C VAL A 108 -15.31 11.03 -22.85
N ASN A 109 -15.00 9.73 -22.95
CA ASN A 109 -14.98 9.03 -24.24
C ASN A 109 -16.35 8.43 -24.62
N MET A 110 -17.38 8.63 -23.79
CA MET A 110 -18.76 8.19 -24.04
C MET A 110 -18.86 6.70 -24.42
N THR A 111 -18.00 5.86 -23.83
CA THR A 111 -18.01 4.41 -24.08
C THR A 111 -18.89 3.70 -23.06
N SER A 112 -19.46 2.55 -23.45
CA SER A 112 -20.19 1.70 -22.51
C SER A 112 -19.28 1.15 -21.40
N ALA A 113 -19.85 0.82 -20.24
CA ALA A 113 -19.10 0.27 -19.10
C ALA A 113 -18.28 -0.99 -19.47
N ILE A 114 -18.83 -1.86 -20.31
CA ILE A 114 -18.14 -3.06 -20.81
C ILE A 114 -16.90 -2.67 -21.64
N ASN A 115 -17.04 -1.71 -22.55
CA ASN A 115 -15.94 -1.26 -23.39
C ASN A 115 -14.86 -0.53 -22.57
N ALA A 116 -15.24 0.26 -21.56
CA ALA A 116 -14.29 0.88 -20.64
C ALA A 116 -13.50 -0.16 -19.84
N GLY A 117 -14.17 -1.22 -19.37
CA GLY A 117 -13.53 -2.34 -18.69
C GLY A 117 -12.51 -3.07 -19.56
N ILE A 118 -12.91 -3.42 -20.80
CA ILE A 118 -12.01 -4.05 -21.79
C ILE A 118 -10.79 -3.16 -22.05
N ARG A 119 -10.98 -1.85 -22.14
CA ARG A 119 -9.88 -0.90 -22.39
C ARG A 119 -8.94 -0.72 -21.20
N THR A 120 -9.38 -1.04 -19.98
CA THR A 120 -8.55 -0.99 -18.77
C THR A 120 -7.79 -2.31 -18.52
N LEU A 121 -8.04 -3.35 -19.32
CA LEU A 121 -7.36 -4.64 -19.21
C LEU A 121 -5.83 -4.57 -19.24
N PRO A 122 -5.16 -3.71 -20.04
CA PRO A 122 -3.70 -3.63 -20.03
C PRO A 122 -3.14 -3.37 -18.64
N LEU A 123 -3.74 -2.44 -17.89
CA LEU A 123 -3.37 -2.17 -16.50
C LEU A 123 -3.58 -3.41 -15.61
N LEU A 124 -4.77 -4.00 -15.69
CA LEU A 124 -5.21 -5.09 -14.82
C LEU A 124 -4.47 -6.41 -15.06
N LEU A 125 -4.10 -6.71 -16.30
CA LEU A 125 -3.40 -7.94 -16.68
C LEU A 125 -1.89 -7.79 -16.53
N LEU A 126 -1.33 -6.62 -16.83
CA LEU A 126 0.12 -6.41 -16.72
C LEU A 126 0.58 -6.31 -15.27
N SER A 127 -0.25 -5.81 -14.35
CA SER A 127 0.08 -5.81 -12.92
C SER A 127 0.42 -7.20 -12.35
N PRO A 128 -0.44 -8.23 -12.44
CA PRO A 128 -0.12 -9.56 -11.94
C PRO A 128 1.00 -10.25 -12.73
N LEU A 129 1.11 -10.01 -14.05
CA LEU A 129 2.24 -10.50 -14.84
C LEU A 129 3.56 -9.92 -14.33
N ALA A 130 3.60 -8.63 -14.05
CA ALA A 130 4.74 -7.93 -13.50
C ALA A 130 5.08 -8.41 -12.08
N THR A 131 4.06 -8.69 -11.24
CA THR A 131 4.24 -9.34 -9.94
C THR A 131 4.89 -10.72 -10.07
N ALA A 132 4.46 -11.54 -11.03
CA ALA A 132 5.04 -12.86 -11.26
C ALA A 132 6.49 -12.77 -11.76
N ILE A 133 6.76 -11.86 -12.69
CA ILE A 133 8.11 -11.57 -13.21
C ILE A 133 9.01 -11.12 -12.05
N ASN A 134 8.59 -10.14 -11.27
CA ASN A 134 9.35 -9.65 -10.12
C ASN A 134 9.63 -10.77 -9.12
N GLY A 135 8.63 -11.62 -8.85
CA GLY A 135 8.81 -12.75 -7.97
C GLY A 135 9.89 -13.71 -8.46
N ILE A 136 9.96 -13.98 -9.77
CA ILE A 136 11.03 -14.79 -10.38
C ILE A 136 12.38 -14.07 -10.29
N LEU A 137 12.44 -12.76 -10.57
CA LEU A 137 13.69 -11.99 -10.47
C LEU A 137 14.28 -12.02 -9.07
N VAL A 138 13.44 -11.84 -8.05
CA VAL A 138 13.89 -11.81 -6.66
C VAL A 138 14.22 -13.22 -6.15
N SER A 139 13.39 -14.23 -6.45
CA SER A 139 13.56 -15.58 -5.90
C SER A 139 14.55 -16.46 -6.65
N LYS A 140 14.57 -16.41 -7.99
CA LYS A 140 15.41 -17.31 -8.82
C LYS A 140 16.68 -16.66 -9.32
N LEU A 141 16.65 -15.35 -9.60
CA LEU A 141 17.79 -14.61 -10.13
C LEU A 141 18.58 -13.89 -9.04
N GLY A 142 18.15 -13.98 -7.78
CA GLY A 142 18.83 -13.36 -6.63
C GLY A 142 18.92 -11.84 -6.71
N VAL A 143 18.07 -11.18 -7.51
CA VAL A 143 18.12 -9.73 -7.67
C VAL A 143 17.71 -9.08 -6.35
N PRO A 144 18.51 -8.15 -5.79
CA PRO A 144 18.16 -7.53 -4.52
C PRO A 144 16.82 -6.80 -4.62
N PRO A 145 15.85 -7.07 -3.71
CA PRO A 145 14.50 -6.50 -3.76
C PRO A 145 14.48 -4.96 -3.79
N LEU A 146 15.51 -4.32 -3.26
CA LEU A 146 15.67 -2.87 -3.35
C LEU A 146 15.69 -2.35 -4.79
N TYR A 147 16.42 -3.01 -5.69
CA TYR A 147 16.52 -2.55 -7.08
C TYR A 147 15.17 -2.68 -7.78
N THR A 148 14.43 -3.75 -7.51
CA THR A 148 13.11 -3.96 -8.09
C THR A 148 12.07 -3.00 -7.50
N LEU A 149 12.22 -2.60 -6.24
CA LEU A 149 11.43 -1.53 -5.61
C LEU A 149 11.63 -0.18 -6.33
N PHE A 150 12.89 0.24 -6.53
CA PHE A 150 13.19 1.49 -7.21
C PHE A 150 12.74 1.48 -8.67
N LEU A 151 12.90 0.35 -9.36
CA LEU A 151 12.39 0.16 -10.73
C LEU A 151 10.87 0.30 -10.76
N GLY A 152 10.16 -0.41 -9.87
CA GLY A 152 8.71 -0.34 -9.75
C GLY A 152 8.22 1.07 -9.45
N GLY A 153 8.80 1.74 -8.46
CA GLY A 153 8.45 3.12 -8.09
C GLY A 153 8.70 4.13 -9.21
N SER A 154 9.80 3.97 -9.95
CA SER A 154 10.11 4.82 -11.11
C SER A 154 9.10 4.61 -12.24
N LEU A 155 8.82 3.35 -12.60
CA LEU A 155 7.82 3.01 -13.62
C LEU A 155 6.42 3.48 -13.23
N GLN A 156 6.04 3.33 -11.96
CA GLN A 156 4.77 3.82 -11.43
C GLN A 156 4.67 5.35 -11.59
N THR A 157 5.69 6.09 -11.15
CA THR A 157 5.71 7.56 -11.22
C THR A 157 5.65 8.05 -12.67
N ILE A 158 6.43 7.43 -13.56
CA ILE A 158 6.44 7.74 -14.99
C ILE A 158 5.08 7.42 -15.62
N GLY A 159 4.51 6.24 -15.35
CA GLY A 159 3.22 5.82 -15.89
C GLY A 159 2.09 6.76 -15.49
N VAL A 160 2.00 7.11 -14.19
CA VAL A 160 1.01 8.07 -13.68
C VAL A 160 1.24 9.46 -14.23
N GLY A 161 2.50 9.94 -14.30
CA GLY A 161 2.83 11.26 -14.85
C GLY A 161 2.52 11.40 -16.33
N LEU A 162 2.82 10.37 -17.14
CA LEU A 162 2.46 10.32 -18.56
C LEU A 162 0.94 10.29 -18.74
N TYR A 163 0.23 9.50 -17.93
CA TYR A 163 -1.23 9.45 -17.97
C TYR A 163 -1.86 10.81 -17.62
N SER A 164 -1.31 11.51 -16.62
CA SER A 164 -1.77 12.86 -16.23
C SER A 164 -1.52 13.93 -17.31
N SER A 165 -0.56 13.71 -18.21
CA SER A 165 -0.25 14.63 -19.31
C SER A 165 -1.19 14.47 -20.51
N LEU A 166 -2.06 13.46 -20.49
CA LEU A 166 -2.95 13.16 -21.60
C LEU A 166 -4.07 14.21 -21.70
N LYS A 167 -4.18 14.88 -22.85
CA LYS A 167 -5.24 15.86 -23.08
C LYS A 167 -6.63 15.18 -23.06
N SER A 168 -7.59 15.85 -22.44
CA SER A 168 -9.00 15.45 -22.42
C SER A 168 -9.64 15.65 -23.79
N SER A 169 -9.38 14.71 -24.70
CA SER A 169 -10.03 14.66 -26.01
C SER A 169 -10.98 13.47 -26.10
N VAL A 170 -12.04 13.62 -26.89
CA VAL A 170 -13.03 12.56 -27.14
C VAL A 170 -12.38 11.37 -27.88
N SER A 171 -11.37 11.64 -28.72
CA SER A 171 -10.58 10.63 -29.40
C SER A 171 -9.65 9.88 -28.44
N ILE A 172 -9.74 8.55 -28.44
CA ILE A 172 -8.86 7.69 -27.63
C ILE A 172 -7.50 7.59 -28.33
N ALA A 173 -6.47 8.17 -27.71
CA ALA A 173 -5.10 8.03 -28.18
C ALA A 173 -4.57 6.62 -27.89
N SER A 174 -3.95 5.98 -28.89
CA SER A 174 -3.30 4.67 -28.73
C SER A 174 -2.18 4.68 -27.68
N ALA A 175 -1.55 5.83 -27.46
CA ALA A 175 -0.54 6.05 -26.42
C ALA A 175 -1.06 5.75 -24.99
N GLN A 176 -2.36 5.88 -24.75
CA GLN A 176 -2.96 5.62 -23.44
C GLN A 176 -2.74 4.17 -22.98
N TYR A 177 -2.82 3.20 -23.91
CA TYR A 177 -2.57 1.78 -23.60
C TYR A 177 -1.12 1.52 -23.20
N GLY A 178 -0.17 2.24 -23.80
CA GLY A 178 1.24 2.18 -23.41
C GLY A 178 1.47 2.74 -22.00
N TYR A 179 0.77 3.82 -21.64
CA TYR A 179 0.86 4.40 -20.30
C TYR A 179 0.24 3.49 -19.24
N GLU A 180 -0.91 2.89 -19.54
CA GLU A 180 -1.54 1.88 -18.69
C GLU A 180 -0.64 0.65 -18.51
N ALA A 181 0.07 0.24 -19.55
CA ALA A 181 1.03 -0.86 -19.47
C ALA A 181 2.21 -0.55 -18.54
N ILE A 182 2.86 0.61 -18.72
CA ILE A 182 3.96 1.07 -17.87
C ILE A 182 3.51 1.17 -16.41
N MET A 183 2.33 1.75 -16.21
CA MET A 183 1.74 1.94 -14.89
C MET A 183 1.44 0.58 -14.21
N GLY A 184 0.84 -0.36 -14.94
CA GLY A 184 0.54 -1.71 -14.47
C GLY A 184 1.80 -2.46 -14.06
N PHE A 185 2.86 -2.39 -14.87
CA PHE A 185 4.17 -2.94 -14.52
C PHE A 185 4.74 -2.33 -13.22
N GLY A 186 4.70 -1.00 -13.09
CA GLY A 186 5.17 -0.32 -11.89
C GLY A 186 4.42 -0.74 -10.62
N PHE A 187 3.09 -0.84 -10.68
CA PHE A 187 2.27 -1.30 -9.55
C PHE A 187 2.59 -2.76 -9.17
N GLY A 188 2.67 -3.64 -10.17
CA GLY A 188 2.93 -5.06 -9.94
C GLY A 188 4.29 -5.35 -9.29
N PHE A 189 5.34 -4.61 -9.68
CA PHE A 189 6.66 -4.69 -9.06
C PHE A 189 6.65 -4.20 -7.61
N ASN A 190 6.06 -3.03 -7.33
CA ASN A 190 5.97 -2.52 -5.94
C ASN A 190 5.20 -3.49 -5.04
N LEU A 191 4.01 -3.94 -5.47
CA LEU A 191 3.17 -4.82 -4.66
C LEU A 191 3.87 -6.14 -4.34
N SER A 192 4.52 -6.75 -5.34
CA SER A 192 5.29 -7.98 -5.18
C SER A 192 6.46 -7.79 -4.20
N THR A 193 7.26 -6.74 -4.40
CA THR A 193 8.44 -6.48 -3.57
C THR A 193 8.06 -6.18 -2.12
N ILE A 194 7.01 -5.40 -1.87
CA ILE A 194 6.53 -5.13 -0.51
C ILE A 194 6.19 -6.45 0.18
N LEU A 195 5.37 -7.30 -0.45
CA LEU A 195 4.95 -8.58 0.12
C LEU A 195 6.11 -9.54 0.39
N MET A 196 7.13 -9.57 -0.49
CA MET A 196 8.33 -10.39 -0.29
C MET A 196 9.22 -9.87 0.85
N MET A 197 9.25 -8.56 1.06
CA MET A 197 10.13 -7.93 2.03
C MET A 197 9.58 -7.97 3.45
N VAL A 198 8.26 -7.93 3.65
CA VAL A 198 7.65 -8.02 5.00
C VAL A 198 8.24 -9.18 5.83
N PRO A 199 8.26 -10.45 5.38
CA PRO A 199 8.79 -11.55 6.17
C PRO A 199 10.32 -11.52 6.34
N LEU A 200 11.05 -10.86 5.44
CA LEU A 200 12.52 -10.77 5.52
C LEU A 200 13.00 -9.77 6.56
N VAL A 201 12.23 -8.70 6.81
CA VAL A 201 12.66 -7.62 7.71
C VAL A 201 12.10 -7.77 9.11
N VAL A 202 10.98 -8.48 9.26
CA VAL A 202 10.44 -8.78 10.59
C VAL A 202 11.22 -9.96 11.18
N THR A 203 12.16 -9.65 12.08
CA THR A 203 12.99 -10.65 12.75
C THR A 203 12.13 -11.51 13.69
N GLU A 204 12.48 -12.79 13.86
CA GLU A 204 11.75 -13.86 14.58
C GLU A 204 11.14 -13.48 15.94
N LYS A 205 11.66 -12.44 16.61
CA LYS A 205 11.18 -11.91 17.89
C LYS A 205 9.86 -11.12 17.80
N ASP A 206 9.55 -10.56 16.64
CA ASP A 206 8.45 -9.60 16.45
C ASP A 206 7.17 -10.27 15.88
N LEU A 207 7.28 -11.50 15.35
CA LEU A 207 6.18 -12.17 14.65
C LEU A 207 5.29 -13.08 15.52
N GLY A 208 5.66 -13.33 16.79
CA GLY A 208 4.92 -14.28 17.65
C GLY A 208 4.74 -15.69 17.04
N MET A 209 5.49 -16.01 15.97
CA MET A 209 5.35 -17.20 15.14
C MET A 209 6.39 -18.25 15.53
N ASN A 210 6.02 -19.52 15.41
CA ASN A 210 6.85 -20.65 15.81
C ASN A 210 8.18 -20.69 15.02
N PRO A 211 9.35 -20.92 15.64
CA PRO A 211 10.68 -20.79 15.00
C PRO A 211 10.90 -21.62 13.73
N GLN A 212 10.13 -22.71 13.56
CA GLN A 212 10.27 -23.64 12.43
C GLN A 212 9.80 -23.06 11.09
N PHE A 213 8.79 -22.18 11.08
CA PHE A 213 8.28 -21.59 9.83
C PHE A 213 9.19 -20.46 9.29
N ALA A 214 9.85 -19.71 10.19
CA ALA A 214 10.79 -18.64 9.82
C ALA A 214 12.09 -19.20 9.24
N CYS A 215 12.65 -20.24 9.88
CA CYS A 215 13.87 -20.89 9.42
C CYS A 215 13.72 -21.51 8.02
N GLN A 216 12.53 -22.00 7.65
CA GLN A 216 12.25 -22.47 6.29
C GLN A 216 12.21 -21.32 5.26
N THR A 217 11.65 -20.16 5.64
CA THR A 217 11.50 -19.02 4.72
C THR A 217 12.84 -18.33 4.45
N ILE A 218 13.70 -18.22 5.47
CA ILE A 218 15.04 -17.62 5.37
C ILE A 218 16.00 -18.57 4.65
N ASN A 219 16.00 -19.88 4.97
CA ASN A 219 16.84 -20.84 4.26
C ASN A 219 16.43 -21.02 2.79
N ALA A 220 15.14 -20.87 2.46
CA ALA A 220 14.68 -20.89 1.07
C ALA A 220 15.20 -19.70 0.24
N PHE A 221 15.54 -18.58 0.89
CA PHE A 221 16.10 -17.39 0.23
C PHE A 221 17.64 -17.34 0.25
N GLN A 222 18.29 -18.07 1.15
CA GLN A 222 19.76 -18.15 1.23
C GLN A 222 20.36 -19.33 0.43
N LEU A 223 19.54 -20.30 0.00
CA LEU A 223 19.97 -21.49 -0.75
C LEU A 223 19.70 -21.41 -2.27
N THR A 224 19.40 -20.23 -2.80
CA THR A 224 19.30 -19.93 -4.24
C THR A 224 20.04 -18.64 -4.53
#